data_AF-A0A1Q9GVG2-F1
#
_entry.id   AF-A0A1Q9GVG2-F1
#
_cell.length_a   1.000
_cell.length_b   1.000
_cell.length_c   1.000
_cell.angle_alpha   90.00
_cell.angle_beta   90.00
_cell.angle_gamma   90.00
#
_symmetry.space_group_name_H-M   'P 1'
#
loop_
_entity.id
_entity.type
_entity.pdbx_description
1 polymer ?
#
loop_
_entity_poly.entity_id
_entity_poly.type
_entity_poly.pdbx_seq_one_letter_code
_entity_poly.pdbx_strand_id
1 'polypeptide(L)'
;MKEILISVMGTSPQVLTETLYALFTQGKTFPEEIYVITSENAKQKLVKHLIDDQQLNKLFAEYNMPYIEFDQRHILLMEDDSGEPIFNGKREEDQNYIADSIMKIIARFTQQQDTRIHASIAGGRKSMSFYMGNAMSLLGREQDMLSHVFISEEFEFCDQFFYPTKQDNYIEVKKDNHTLNLNTRDAEVTLAEIPFVRMRHLIDGNLLKDIDKTSFSKTVASINALHQKGITLIMNDKAKTLSVNGIDIKLTPKEYSYYLWLSIQPNRHLLADRSFFDDKECAKEFIEHYRNLTNDQRLLKTFGLDIEAIDDDFEWNESLLSKIEGIPRQIVQEARSTINRKIKAVLPIEAFHKIGIQSEKSDGYATYWLDSDFTIEVVPIKQQQVDIEYAQIKRLDKLLAR
;
A
#
# COMPACT_ATOMS: atom_id res chain seq x y z
N MET A 1 25.67 18.34 14.43
CA MET A 1 24.62 17.60 13.73
C MET A 1 23.71 17.10 14.84
N LYS A 2 22.44 17.50 14.84
CA LYS A 2 21.47 17.11 15.87
C LYS A 2 21.16 15.63 15.75
N GLU A 3 21.28 14.89 16.84
CA GLU A 3 20.99 13.46 16.86
C GLU A 3 19.52 13.25 17.22
N ILE A 4 18.73 12.63 16.33
CA ILE A 4 17.31 12.37 16.59
C ILE A 4 16.98 10.89 16.53
N LEU A 5 16.12 10.44 17.45
CA LEU A 5 15.54 9.09 17.43
C LEU A 5 14.14 9.16 16.84
N ILE A 6 13.90 8.49 15.71
CA ILE A 6 12.55 8.32 15.15
C ILE A 6 12.11 6.87 15.35
N SER A 7 11.04 6.65 16.08
CA SER A 7 10.54 5.30 16.37
C SER A 7 9.12 5.11 15.87
N VAL A 8 8.87 4.00 15.18
CA VAL A 8 7.49 3.53 14.96
C VAL A 8 6.99 2.88 16.24
N MET A 9 5.78 3.24 16.69
CA MET A 9 5.21 2.67 17.91
C MET A 9 3.74 2.33 17.79
N GLY A 10 3.38 1.24 18.45
CA GLY A 10 2.01 0.80 18.66
C GLY A 10 1.56 1.11 20.08
N THR A 11 0.79 0.21 20.67
CA THR A 11 0.23 0.39 22.02
C THR A 11 1.18 0.06 23.16
N SER A 12 2.45 -0.25 22.86
CA SER A 12 3.47 -0.68 23.82
C SER A 12 4.54 0.43 23.96
N PRO A 13 4.34 1.41 24.86
CA PRO A 13 5.29 2.51 25.09
C PRO A 13 6.66 2.04 25.60
N GLN A 14 6.72 0.86 26.22
CA GLN A 14 7.93 0.27 26.82
C GLN A 14 9.10 0.18 25.83
N VAL A 15 8.79 -0.06 24.56
CA VAL A 15 9.80 -0.18 23.49
C VAL A 15 10.67 1.08 23.39
N LEU A 16 10.13 2.27 23.67
CA LEU A 16 10.92 3.50 23.65
C LEU A 16 11.90 3.55 24.83
N THR A 17 11.45 3.22 26.03
CA THR A 17 12.31 3.21 27.23
C THR A 17 13.40 2.13 27.11
N GLU A 18 13.06 0.96 26.57
CA GLU A 18 14.00 -0.12 26.24
C GLU A 18 15.06 0.36 25.23
N THR A 19 14.65 1.03 24.16
CA THR A 19 15.55 1.55 23.12
C THR A 19 16.54 2.57 23.72
N LEU A 20 16.05 3.52 24.52
CA LEU A 20 16.88 4.55 25.15
C LEU A 20 17.82 3.96 26.21
N TYR A 21 17.32 3.01 27.01
CA TYR A 21 18.14 2.26 27.96
C TYR A 21 19.32 1.57 27.26
N ALA A 22 19.05 0.83 26.18
CA ALA A 22 20.08 0.11 25.45
C ALA A 22 21.07 1.05 24.78
N LEU A 23 20.58 2.13 24.15
CA LEU A 23 21.43 3.18 23.58
C LEU A 23 22.42 3.74 24.61
N PHE A 24 21.93 4.12 25.78
CA PHE A 24 22.75 4.70 26.84
C PHE A 24 23.75 3.70 27.42
N THR A 25 23.28 2.52 27.82
CA THR A 25 24.11 1.52 28.51
C THR A 25 25.16 0.86 27.62
N GLN A 26 24.89 0.79 26.31
CA GLN A 26 25.86 0.30 25.33
C GLN A 26 26.81 1.39 24.81
N GLY A 27 26.74 2.62 25.35
CA GLY A 27 27.62 3.73 24.95
C GLY A 27 27.43 4.16 23.50
N LYS A 28 26.23 3.96 22.94
CA LYS A 28 25.88 4.40 21.59
C LYS A 28 25.58 5.91 21.59
N THR A 29 25.47 6.48 20.40
CA THR A 29 25.08 7.89 20.26
C THR A 29 23.68 8.08 20.85
N PHE A 30 23.56 8.99 21.81
CA PHE A 30 22.32 9.25 22.51
C PHE A 30 21.59 10.44 21.85
N PRO A 31 20.27 10.33 21.58
CA PRO A 31 19.54 11.37 20.87
C PRO A 31 19.36 12.62 21.73
N GLU A 32 19.23 13.77 21.08
CA GLU A 32 18.85 15.05 21.68
C GLU A 32 17.32 15.27 21.60
N GLU A 33 16.65 14.60 20.67
CA GLU A 33 15.21 14.72 20.41
C GLU A 33 14.62 13.38 19.94
N ILE A 34 13.39 13.09 20.35
CA ILE A 34 12.66 11.88 19.95
C ILE A 34 11.46 12.26 19.12
N TYR A 35 11.17 11.48 18.08
CA TYR A 35 9.91 11.51 17.34
C TYR A 35 9.28 10.11 17.31
N VAL A 36 7.95 10.08 17.44
CA VAL A 36 7.19 8.83 17.50
C VAL A 36 6.14 8.82 16.42
N ILE A 37 6.24 7.87 15.49
CA ILE A 37 5.22 7.66 14.44
C ILE A 37 4.22 6.62 14.93
N THR A 38 2.94 6.97 15.00
CA THR A 38 1.92 6.10 15.61
C THR A 38 0.51 6.31 15.04
N SER A 39 -0.44 5.45 15.45
CA SER A 39 -1.87 5.58 15.14
C SER A 39 -2.62 6.31 16.25
N GLU A 40 -3.81 6.81 15.94
CA GLU A 40 -4.61 7.61 16.88
C GLU A 40 -4.91 6.85 18.19
N ASN A 41 -5.29 5.57 18.10
CA ASN A 41 -5.61 4.76 19.27
C ASN A 41 -4.40 4.49 20.18
N ALA A 42 -3.20 4.48 19.60
CA ALA A 42 -1.96 4.23 20.32
C ALA A 42 -1.45 5.49 21.02
N LYS A 43 -1.66 6.67 20.42
CA LYS A 43 -1.27 7.97 20.99
C LYS A 43 -1.73 8.15 22.43
N GLN A 44 -2.97 7.80 22.77
CA GLN A 44 -3.48 7.96 24.14
C GLN A 44 -2.64 7.17 25.17
N LYS A 45 -2.29 5.93 24.87
CA LYS A 45 -1.43 5.10 25.73
C LYS A 45 0.00 5.64 25.82
N LEU A 46 0.54 6.10 24.69
CA LEU A 46 1.89 6.68 24.64
C LEU A 46 1.98 7.93 25.50
N VAL A 47 1.02 8.87 25.37
CA VAL A 47 0.96 10.08 26.20
C VAL A 47 0.81 9.71 27.67
N LYS A 48 -0.16 8.84 28.00
CA LYS A 48 -0.40 8.43 29.38
C LYS A 48 0.87 7.87 30.03
N HIS A 49 1.55 6.92 29.40
CA HIS A 49 2.65 6.23 30.05
C HIS A 49 3.99 6.99 29.96
N LEU A 50 4.32 7.51 28.78
CA LEU A 50 5.63 8.16 28.58
C LEU A 50 5.67 9.56 29.21
N ILE A 51 4.56 10.29 29.17
CA ILE A 51 4.48 11.69 29.61
C ILE A 51 3.78 11.79 30.97
N ASP A 52 2.52 11.39 31.09
CA ASP A 52 1.72 11.64 32.30
C ASP A 52 2.21 10.81 33.51
N ASP A 53 2.47 9.51 33.29
CA ASP A 53 3.03 8.59 34.29
C ASP A 53 4.57 8.74 34.42
N GLN A 54 5.17 9.64 33.62
CA GLN A 54 6.58 10.05 33.65
C GLN A 54 7.59 8.90 33.52
N GLN A 55 7.27 7.84 32.76
CA GLN A 55 8.16 6.69 32.64
C GLN A 55 9.53 7.03 32.02
N LEU A 56 9.57 7.98 31.08
CA LEU A 56 10.84 8.50 30.54
C LEU A 56 11.66 9.22 31.61
N ASN A 57 11.04 10.11 32.39
CA ASN A 57 11.74 10.85 33.43
C ASN A 57 12.29 9.91 34.52
N LYS A 58 11.57 8.83 34.85
CA LYS A 58 12.04 7.80 35.78
C LYS A 58 13.30 7.10 35.26
N LEU A 59 13.31 6.71 33.98
CA LEU A 59 14.50 6.15 33.33
C LEU A 59 15.68 7.13 33.39
N PHE A 60 15.43 8.38 32.99
CA PHE A 60 16.48 9.41 32.94
C PHE A 60 17.08 9.69 34.32
N ALA A 61 16.24 9.77 35.35
CA ALA A 61 16.68 9.96 36.73
C ALA A 61 17.45 8.75 37.26
N GLU A 62 16.95 7.52 37.03
CA GLU A 62 17.58 6.29 37.50
C GLU A 62 19.00 6.14 36.94
N TYR A 63 19.18 6.39 35.64
CA TYR A 63 20.46 6.20 34.94
C TYR A 63 21.30 7.47 34.82
N ASN A 64 20.79 8.61 35.28
CA ASN A 64 21.43 9.92 35.17
C ASN A 64 21.72 10.28 33.70
N MET A 65 20.74 10.04 32.83
CA MET A 65 20.84 10.25 31.39
C MET A 65 20.77 11.74 31.02
N PRO A 66 21.38 12.15 29.89
CA PRO A 66 21.18 13.48 29.32
C PRO A 66 19.70 13.79 29.07
N TYR A 67 19.37 15.08 29.11
CA TYR A 67 18.04 15.53 28.73
C TYR A 67 17.77 15.26 27.25
N ILE A 68 16.53 14.87 26.95
CA ILE A 68 16.00 14.69 25.60
C ILE A 68 14.74 15.54 25.44
N GLU A 69 14.63 16.26 24.32
CA GLU A 69 13.39 16.93 23.94
C GLU A 69 12.34 15.91 23.48
N PHE A 70 11.26 15.80 24.26
CA PHE A 70 10.10 14.96 23.92
C PHE A 70 8.83 15.46 24.62
N ASP A 71 7.77 15.67 23.85
CA ASP A 71 6.43 16.01 24.32
C ASP A 71 5.37 15.56 23.29
N GLN A 72 4.10 15.91 23.50
CA GLN A 72 3.01 15.48 22.62
C GLN A 72 3.15 15.96 21.16
N ARG A 73 3.89 17.05 20.88
CA ARG A 73 4.14 17.56 19.52
C ARG A 73 5.05 16.63 18.72
N HIS A 74 5.83 15.82 19.42
CA HIS A 74 6.75 14.85 18.85
C HIS A 74 6.07 13.51 18.51
N ILE A 75 4.80 13.35 18.88
CA ILE A 75 3.99 12.19 18.50
C ILE A 75 3.29 12.50 17.17
N LEU A 76 3.89 11.99 16.10
CA LEU A 76 3.47 12.14 14.72
C LEU A 76 2.42 11.07 14.40
N LEU A 77 1.19 11.51 14.12
CA LEU A 77 0.12 10.61 13.71
C LEU A 77 0.28 10.24 12.24
N MET A 78 0.05 8.97 11.92
CA MET A 78 -0.16 8.55 10.54
C MET A 78 -1.53 9.00 10.08
N GLU A 79 -1.63 9.47 8.84
CA GLU A 79 -2.81 10.10 8.26
C GLU A 79 -3.21 9.41 6.96
N ASP A 80 -4.49 9.49 6.62
CA ASP A 80 -5.01 9.09 5.31
C ASP A 80 -4.83 10.20 4.25
N ASP A 81 -5.35 9.96 3.05
CA ASP A 81 -5.27 10.93 1.93
C ASP A 81 -6.02 12.25 2.19
N SER A 82 -6.93 12.27 3.17
CA SER A 82 -7.67 13.48 3.58
C SER A 82 -6.93 14.26 4.67
N GLY A 83 -5.82 13.73 5.19
CA GLY A 83 -5.12 14.27 6.35
C GLY A 83 -5.74 13.86 7.69
N GLU A 84 -6.68 12.90 7.69
CA GLU A 84 -7.32 12.44 8.92
C GLU A 84 -6.48 11.32 9.56
N PRO A 85 -6.29 11.34 10.90
CA PRO A 85 -5.52 10.31 11.58
C PRO A 85 -6.06 8.89 11.38
N ILE A 86 -5.16 7.95 11.10
CA ILE A 86 -5.51 6.53 11.02
C ILE A 86 -5.75 5.99 12.43
N PHE A 87 -6.96 5.45 12.68
CA PHE A 87 -7.32 4.96 14.01
C PHE A 87 -6.42 3.81 14.51
N ASN A 88 -6.26 2.72 13.73
CA ASN A 88 -5.48 1.54 14.15
C ASN A 88 -4.74 0.77 13.05
N GLY A 89 -4.91 1.13 11.77
CA GLY A 89 -4.17 0.53 10.66
C GLY A 89 -4.46 -0.95 10.39
N LYS A 90 -5.66 -1.44 10.75
CA LYS A 90 -6.04 -2.87 10.60
C LYS A 90 -6.54 -3.21 9.21
N ARG A 91 -7.08 -2.25 8.46
CA ARG A 91 -7.71 -2.53 7.16
C ARG A 91 -6.64 -2.66 6.07
N GLU A 92 -7.00 -3.35 4.99
CA GLU A 92 -6.14 -3.49 3.81
C GLU A 92 -5.83 -2.12 3.21
N GLU A 93 -6.85 -1.26 3.10
CA GLU A 93 -6.71 0.13 2.62
C GLU A 93 -5.78 0.98 3.49
N ASP A 94 -5.74 0.74 4.80
CA ASP A 94 -4.89 1.51 5.71
C ASP A 94 -3.38 1.24 5.47
N GLN A 95 -3.01 0.11 4.85
CA GLN A 95 -1.58 -0.20 4.64
C GLN A 95 -0.90 0.81 3.72
N ASN A 96 -1.62 1.31 2.70
CA ASN A 96 -1.09 2.35 1.81
C ASN A 96 -0.90 3.67 2.57
N TYR A 97 -1.88 4.06 3.39
CA TYR A 97 -1.78 5.29 4.20
C TYR A 97 -0.66 5.23 5.24
N ILE A 98 -0.42 4.06 5.85
CA ILE A 98 0.73 3.84 6.76
C ILE A 98 2.05 4.01 6.00
N ALA A 99 2.17 3.36 4.83
CA ALA A 99 3.37 3.44 4.01
C ALA A 99 3.68 4.88 3.60
N ASP A 100 2.67 5.58 3.09
CA ASP A 100 2.76 6.97 2.65
C ASP A 100 3.10 7.89 3.82
N SER A 101 2.46 7.73 4.98
CA SER A 101 2.74 8.54 6.18
C SER A 101 4.18 8.40 6.64
N ILE A 102 4.68 7.16 6.78
CA ILE A 102 6.05 6.90 7.22
C ILE A 102 7.04 7.47 6.19
N MET A 103 6.79 7.24 4.89
CA MET A 103 7.64 7.76 3.82
C MET A 103 7.73 9.29 3.84
N LYS A 104 6.58 9.97 3.98
CA LYS A 104 6.50 11.44 4.07
C LYS A 104 7.24 11.99 5.28
N ILE A 105 7.08 11.35 6.44
CA ILE A 105 7.76 11.78 7.68
C ILE A 105 9.28 11.63 7.53
N ILE A 106 9.77 10.48 7.07
CA ILE A 106 11.21 10.24 6.87
C ILE A 106 11.77 11.15 5.77
N ALA A 107 11.02 11.43 4.71
CA ALA A 107 11.40 12.40 3.69
C ALA A 107 11.67 13.78 4.28
N ARG A 108 10.77 14.28 5.14
CA ARG A 108 10.94 15.58 5.82
C ARG A 108 12.22 15.64 6.65
N PHE A 109 12.49 14.62 7.45
CA PHE A 109 13.71 14.60 8.28
C PHE A 109 14.99 14.42 7.47
N THR A 110 14.97 13.61 6.40
CA THR A 110 16.18 13.40 5.58
C THR A 110 16.54 14.64 4.74
N GLN A 111 15.62 15.58 4.53
CA GLN A 111 15.90 16.88 3.90
C GLN A 111 16.71 17.82 4.81
N GLN A 112 16.70 17.62 6.14
CA GLN A 112 17.45 18.45 7.11
C GLN A 112 18.92 18.02 7.17
N GLN A 113 19.82 18.77 6.55
CA GLN A 113 21.23 18.38 6.43
C GLN A 113 22.00 18.36 7.75
N ASP A 114 21.53 19.09 8.75
CA ASP A 114 22.13 19.22 10.08
C ASP A 114 21.59 18.21 11.09
N THR A 115 20.72 17.29 10.67
CA THR A 115 20.16 16.22 11.50
C THR A 115 20.75 14.87 11.11
N ARG A 116 20.99 13.98 12.08
CA ARG A 116 21.23 12.54 11.86
C ARG A 116 20.05 11.76 12.42
N ILE A 117 19.49 10.87 11.61
CA ILE A 117 18.35 10.03 12.00
C ILE A 117 18.86 8.71 12.53
N HIS A 118 18.47 8.36 13.75
CA HIS A 118 18.43 7.00 14.23
C HIS A 118 16.99 6.51 14.16
N ALA A 119 16.68 5.61 13.22
CA ALA A 119 15.37 4.99 13.09
C ALA A 119 15.29 3.69 13.92
N SER A 120 14.29 3.57 14.80
CA SER A 120 13.99 2.32 15.52
C SER A 120 12.76 1.64 14.95
N ILE A 121 12.87 0.33 14.66
CA ILE A 121 11.79 -0.49 14.08
C ILE A 121 11.18 -1.50 15.05
N ALA A 122 11.52 -1.43 16.34
CA ALA A 122 11.10 -2.41 17.34
C ALA A 122 9.64 -2.27 17.79
N GLY A 123 8.98 -1.15 17.47
CA GLY A 123 7.60 -0.87 17.90
C GLY A 123 6.59 -0.88 16.76
N GLY A 124 5.31 -0.96 17.14
CA GLY A 124 4.20 -0.88 16.19
C GLY A 124 3.81 -2.23 15.60
N ARG A 125 2.95 -2.18 14.58
CA ARG A 125 2.62 -3.37 13.80
C ARG A 125 3.83 -3.72 12.94
N LYS A 126 4.02 -5.01 12.63
CA LYS A 126 5.08 -5.51 11.73
C LYS A 126 5.15 -4.74 10.40
N SER A 127 4.00 -4.29 9.87
CA SER A 127 3.96 -3.47 8.65
C SER A 127 4.58 -2.08 8.84
N MET A 128 4.43 -1.44 10.01
CA MET A 128 5.09 -0.16 10.31
C MET A 128 6.62 -0.32 10.34
N SER A 129 7.13 -1.36 10.99
CA SER A 129 8.56 -1.70 11.00
C SER A 129 9.08 -1.95 9.59
N PHE A 130 8.33 -2.68 8.76
CA PHE A 130 8.66 -2.92 7.37
C PHE A 130 8.72 -1.62 6.55
N TYR A 131 7.70 -0.76 6.65
CA TYR A 131 7.67 0.50 5.90
C TYR A 131 8.72 1.50 6.38
N MET A 132 9.04 1.53 7.68
CA MET A 132 10.17 2.31 8.20
C MET A 132 11.50 1.82 7.62
N GLY A 133 11.74 0.51 7.59
CA GLY A 133 12.93 -0.07 6.96
C GLY A 133 13.02 0.25 5.46
N ASN A 134 11.89 0.21 4.75
CA ASN A 134 11.83 0.60 3.32
C ASN A 134 12.10 2.10 3.13
N ALA A 135 11.46 2.96 3.92
CA ALA A 135 11.69 4.40 3.88
C ALA A 135 13.16 4.73 4.14
N MET A 136 13.79 4.08 5.13
CA MET A 136 15.22 4.24 5.37
C MET A 136 16.07 3.69 4.22
N SER A 137 15.71 2.56 3.61
CA SER A 137 16.42 2.04 2.45
C SER A 137 16.38 3.00 1.24
N LEU A 138 15.24 3.67 1.05
CA LEU A 138 15.04 4.63 -0.04
C LEU A 138 15.61 6.03 0.25
N LEU A 139 15.50 6.50 1.49
CA LEU A 139 15.73 7.90 1.85
C LEU A 139 16.87 8.10 2.84
N GLY A 140 17.26 7.07 3.59
CA GLY A 140 18.34 7.15 4.56
C GLY A 140 19.64 7.60 3.90
N ARG A 141 20.34 8.52 4.57
CA ARG A 141 21.63 9.06 4.15
C ARG A 141 22.76 8.23 4.77
N GLU A 142 23.98 8.53 4.34
CA GLU A 142 25.19 7.85 4.85
C GLU A 142 25.32 7.95 6.38
N GLN A 143 24.93 9.10 6.96
CA GLN A 143 24.99 9.30 8.41
C GLN A 143 23.88 8.58 9.18
N ASP A 144 22.75 8.26 8.55
CA ASP A 144 21.56 7.78 9.25
C ASP A 144 21.71 6.30 9.66
N MET A 145 20.98 5.86 10.67
CA MET A 145 21.08 4.53 11.27
C MET A 145 19.69 3.87 11.40
N LEU A 146 19.65 2.55 11.36
CA LEU A 146 18.46 1.74 11.63
C LEU A 146 18.79 0.74 12.74
N SER A 147 17.88 0.53 13.69
CA SER A 147 18.08 -0.44 14.76
C SER A 147 16.81 -1.15 15.19
N HIS A 148 17.00 -2.20 15.97
CA HIS A 148 15.95 -2.89 16.71
C HIS A 148 16.46 -3.22 18.11
N VAL A 149 15.65 -2.91 19.13
CA VAL A 149 15.92 -3.32 20.51
C VAL A 149 15.34 -4.70 20.77
N PHE A 150 16.10 -5.53 21.48
CA PHE A 150 15.71 -6.85 21.93
C PHE A 150 15.67 -6.87 23.44
N ILE A 151 14.74 -7.64 23.98
CA ILE A 151 14.60 -7.88 25.41
C ILE A 151 14.53 -9.38 25.64
N SER A 152 15.06 -9.83 26.78
CA SER A 152 14.86 -11.19 27.29
C SER A 152 13.38 -11.61 27.27
N GLU A 153 13.11 -12.81 26.74
CA GLU A 153 11.79 -13.33 26.37
C GLU A 153 10.75 -13.24 27.51
N GLU A 154 11.18 -13.44 28.75
CA GLU A 154 10.34 -13.39 29.95
C GLU A 154 9.70 -12.00 30.16
N PHE A 155 10.33 -10.92 29.69
CA PHE A 155 9.82 -9.55 29.77
C PHE A 155 9.07 -9.09 28.51
N GLU A 156 9.07 -9.88 27.42
CA GLU A 156 8.28 -9.55 26.23
C GLU A 156 6.79 -9.47 26.57
N PHE A 157 6.11 -8.46 26.03
CA PHE A 157 4.68 -8.16 26.24
C PHE A 157 4.30 -7.92 27.71
N CYS A 158 5.24 -7.48 28.54
CA CYS A 158 4.99 -7.14 29.94
C CYS A 158 4.63 -5.65 30.12
N ASP A 159 3.37 -5.36 30.42
CA ASP A 159 2.90 -3.97 30.60
C ASP A 159 3.57 -3.23 31.78
N GLN A 160 4.13 -3.97 32.75
CA GLN A 160 4.76 -3.43 33.95
C GLN A 160 6.28 -3.20 33.82
N PHE A 161 6.92 -3.79 32.81
CA PHE A 161 8.35 -3.60 32.56
C PHE A 161 8.57 -2.41 31.63
N PHE A 162 9.54 -1.52 31.93
CA PHE A 162 9.88 -0.40 31.04
C PHE A 162 11.38 -0.34 30.72
N TYR A 163 12.21 -0.68 31.70
CA TYR A 163 13.66 -0.74 31.58
C TYR A 163 14.21 -1.55 32.76
N PRO A 164 15.43 -2.10 32.67
CA PRO A 164 16.08 -2.73 33.81
C PRO A 164 16.37 -1.71 34.91
N THR A 165 15.94 -1.97 36.15
CA THR A 165 16.21 -1.09 37.31
C THR A 165 17.60 -1.33 37.86
N LYS A 166 18.19 -0.36 38.60
CA LYS A 166 19.49 -0.59 39.26
C LYS A 166 19.37 -1.41 40.54
N GLN A 167 18.22 -1.32 41.20
CA GLN A 167 17.89 -2.07 42.41
C GLN A 167 16.86 -3.15 42.12
N ASP A 168 16.70 -4.10 43.05
CA ASP A 168 15.67 -5.14 42.94
C ASP A 168 14.28 -4.50 42.88
N ASN A 169 13.54 -4.86 41.83
CA ASN A 169 12.16 -4.43 41.63
C ASN A 169 11.40 -5.60 41.00
N TYR A 170 10.56 -6.25 41.81
CA TYR A 170 9.82 -7.44 41.45
C TYR A 170 8.45 -7.09 40.86
N ILE A 171 8.13 -7.68 39.71
CA ILE A 171 6.85 -7.52 39.01
C ILE A 171 6.17 -8.87 38.81
N GLU A 172 4.84 -8.86 38.91
CA GLU A 172 4.03 -10.04 38.64
C GLU A 172 3.62 -10.08 37.17
N VAL A 173 4.00 -11.12 36.43
CA VAL A 173 3.71 -11.29 35.01
C VAL A 173 2.86 -12.54 34.80
N LYS A 174 1.73 -12.39 34.10
CA LYS A 174 0.83 -13.50 33.77
C LYS A 174 1.12 -13.99 32.35
N LYS A 175 1.65 -15.20 32.22
CA LYS A 175 1.92 -15.88 30.93
C LYS A 175 1.37 -17.31 30.99
N ASP A 176 0.61 -17.72 29.97
CA ASP A 176 0.09 -19.09 29.80
C ASP A 176 -0.51 -19.72 31.08
N ASN A 177 -1.42 -18.99 31.74
CA ASN A 177 -2.07 -19.35 33.02
C ASN A 177 -1.13 -19.52 34.23
N HIS A 178 0.15 -19.14 34.11
CA HIS A 178 1.10 -19.08 35.21
C HIS A 178 1.38 -17.64 35.60
N THR A 179 1.61 -17.44 36.90
CA THR A 179 2.08 -16.18 37.46
C THR A 179 3.58 -16.30 37.72
N LEU A 180 4.37 -15.53 36.98
CA LEU A 180 5.81 -15.41 37.16
C LEU A 180 6.10 -14.16 37.99
N ASN A 181 7.06 -14.27 38.90
CA ASN A 181 7.60 -13.12 39.63
C ASN A 181 8.99 -12.82 39.08
N LEU A 182 9.13 -11.71 38.33
CA LEU A 182 10.36 -11.34 37.64
C LEU A 182 10.97 -10.12 38.31
N ASN A 183 12.29 -10.14 38.52
CA ASN A 183 13.03 -8.95 38.96
C ASN A 183 13.48 -8.16 37.74
N THR A 184 12.96 -6.94 37.57
CA THR A 184 13.26 -6.11 36.40
C THR A 184 14.74 -5.76 36.25
N ARG A 185 15.54 -5.77 37.34
CA ARG A 185 17.00 -5.59 37.27
C ARG A 185 17.69 -6.65 36.40
N ASP A 186 17.14 -7.86 36.39
CA ASP A 186 17.78 -9.02 35.76
C ASP A 186 17.43 -9.10 34.25
N ALA A 187 16.64 -8.17 33.72
CA ALA A 187 16.29 -8.10 32.31
C ALA A 187 17.50 -7.73 31.43
N GLU A 188 17.71 -8.50 30.37
CA GLU A 188 18.71 -8.20 29.35
C GLU A 188 18.06 -7.41 28.20
N VAL A 189 18.53 -6.18 27.97
CA VAL A 189 18.04 -5.32 26.88
C VAL A 189 19.21 -4.93 25.99
N THR A 190 19.13 -5.29 24.71
CA THR A 190 20.21 -5.13 23.74
C THR A 190 19.71 -4.40 22.50
N LEU A 191 20.43 -3.37 22.06
CA LEU A 191 20.17 -2.73 20.76
C LEU A 191 21.05 -3.36 19.69
N ALA A 192 20.45 -3.81 18.59
CA ALA A 192 21.18 -4.20 17.39
C ALA A 192 21.00 -3.15 16.29
N GLU A 193 22.11 -2.72 15.70
CA GLU A 193 22.09 -1.97 14.45
C GLU A 193 21.73 -2.92 13.30
N ILE A 194 20.78 -2.51 12.48
CA ILE A 194 20.33 -3.28 11.33
C ILE A 194 20.99 -2.69 10.09
N PRO A 195 21.88 -3.43 9.41
CA PRO A 195 22.37 -2.99 8.11
C PRO A 195 21.22 -2.98 7.10
N PHE A 196 21.16 -1.94 6.27
CA PHE A 196 20.14 -1.80 5.24
C PHE A 196 20.72 -1.23 3.94
N VAL A 197 20.14 -1.64 2.81
CA VAL A 197 20.60 -1.23 1.48
C VAL A 197 20.22 0.23 1.23
N ARG A 198 21.21 1.07 0.91
CA ARG A 198 20.97 2.49 0.59
C ARG A 198 20.74 2.66 -0.89
N MET A 199 19.49 2.92 -1.25
CA MET A 199 19.05 3.14 -2.62
C MET A 199 18.81 4.62 -2.93
N ARG A 200 19.05 5.53 -1.98
CA ARG A 200 18.81 6.98 -2.17
C ARG A 200 19.46 7.53 -3.44
N HIS A 201 20.65 7.05 -3.79
CA HIS A 201 21.37 7.47 -5.00
C HIS A 201 20.76 6.96 -6.32
N LEU A 202 19.89 5.94 -6.26
CA LEU A 202 19.18 5.39 -7.43
C LEU A 202 17.87 6.15 -7.71
N ILE A 203 17.40 6.95 -6.75
CA ILE A 203 16.18 7.74 -6.90
C ILE A 203 16.53 9.02 -7.66
N ASP A 204 15.80 9.29 -8.75
CA ASP A 204 15.97 10.51 -9.53
C ASP A 204 15.90 11.76 -8.63
N GLY A 205 16.79 12.72 -8.86
CA GLY A 205 16.88 13.92 -8.03
C GLY A 205 15.61 14.78 -8.01
N ASN A 206 14.80 14.75 -9.07
CA ASN A 206 13.48 15.39 -9.09
C ASN A 206 12.46 14.58 -8.29
N LEU A 207 12.48 13.25 -8.40
CA LEU A 207 11.62 12.39 -7.58
C LEU A 207 11.93 12.55 -6.09
N LEU A 208 13.22 12.65 -5.70
CA LEU A 208 13.63 12.93 -4.32
C LEU A 208 13.12 14.28 -3.79
N LYS A 209 12.97 15.30 -4.64
CA LYS A 209 12.47 16.62 -4.23
C LYS A 209 10.98 16.63 -3.92
N ASP A 210 10.20 15.82 -4.63
CA ASP A 210 8.74 15.71 -4.45
C ASP A 210 8.33 14.39 -3.78
N ILE A 211 9.27 13.69 -3.14
CA ILE A 211 9.03 12.37 -2.55
C ILE A 211 8.07 12.42 -1.35
N ASP A 212 7.98 13.56 -0.68
CA ASP A 212 7.01 13.86 0.39
C ASP A 212 5.59 14.15 -0.14
N LYS A 213 5.44 14.30 -1.46
CA LYS A 213 4.16 14.47 -2.15
C LYS A 213 3.77 13.27 -3.00
N THR A 214 4.67 12.29 -3.11
CA THR A 214 4.49 11.09 -3.93
C THR A 214 4.09 9.93 -3.03
N SER A 215 3.12 9.11 -3.45
CA SER A 215 2.76 7.90 -2.69
C SER A 215 3.90 6.88 -2.75
N PHE A 216 3.96 6.02 -1.74
CA PHE A 216 4.91 4.92 -1.66
C PHE A 216 4.77 4.02 -2.89
N SER A 217 3.54 3.67 -3.29
CA SER A 217 3.28 2.84 -4.48
C SER A 217 3.83 3.47 -5.77
N LYS A 218 3.71 4.79 -5.95
CA LYS A 218 4.28 5.50 -7.09
C LYS A 218 5.81 5.46 -7.09
N THR A 219 6.41 5.62 -5.90
CA THR A 219 7.86 5.53 -5.72
C THR A 219 8.36 4.13 -6.10
N VAL A 220 7.72 3.08 -5.58
CA VAL A 220 8.03 1.68 -5.90
C VAL A 220 7.86 1.40 -7.39
N ALA A 221 6.74 1.81 -8.00
CA ALA A 221 6.51 1.64 -9.43
C ALA A 221 7.57 2.35 -10.30
N SER A 222 8.03 3.52 -9.88
CA SER A 222 9.07 4.28 -10.59
C SER A 222 10.42 3.59 -10.51
N ILE A 223 10.81 3.11 -9.33
CA ILE A 223 12.07 2.38 -9.13
C ILE A 223 12.05 1.05 -9.89
N ASN A 224 10.94 0.30 -9.82
CA ASN A 224 10.79 -0.97 -10.54
C ASN A 224 10.84 -0.78 -12.06
N ALA A 225 10.50 0.40 -12.57
CA ALA A 225 10.58 0.73 -13.98
C ALA A 225 12.00 1.01 -14.48
N LEU A 226 12.95 1.38 -13.60
CA LEU A 226 14.30 1.82 -13.99
C LEU A 226 15.08 0.80 -14.84
N HIS A 227 14.77 -0.50 -14.69
CA HIS A 227 15.45 -1.58 -15.39
C HIS A 227 14.59 -2.30 -16.43
N GLN A 228 13.35 -1.85 -16.64
CA GLN A 228 12.42 -2.49 -17.57
C GLN A 228 12.48 -1.83 -18.96
N LYS A 229 12.47 -2.65 -20.00
CA LYS A 229 12.28 -2.18 -21.39
C LYS A 229 10.81 -2.27 -21.72
N GLY A 230 10.12 -1.13 -21.73
CA GLY A 230 8.68 -1.06 -21.99
C GLY A 230 7.84 -1.38 -20.76
N ILE A 231 6.52 -1.44 -20.96
CA ILE A 231 5.54 -1.72 -19.91
C ILE A 231 4.84 -3.04 -20.22
N THR A 232 4.80 -3.94 -19.23
CA THR A 232 3.95 -5.14 -19.26
C THR A 232 2.81 -4.96 -18.25
N LEU A 233 1.58 -5.06 -18.74
CA LEU A 233 0.38 -5.10 -17.91
C LEU A 233 -0.04 -6.56 -17.72
N ILE A 234 -0.04 -7.03 -16.47
CA ILE A 234 -0.58 -8.34 -16.12
C ILE A 234 -2.00 -8.16 -15.61
N MET A 235 -2.96 -8.82 -16.25
CA MET A 235 -4.37 -8.81 -15.86
C MET A 235 -4.71 -10.14 -15.19
N ASN A 236 -5.14 -10.11 -13.94
CA ASN A 236 -5.52 -11.33 -13.22
C ASN A 236 -7.04 -11.47 -13.16
N ASP A 237 -7.59 -12.42 -13.92
CA ASP A 237 -9.02 -12.61 -14.02
C ASP A 237 -9.62 -13.00 -12.68
N LYS A 238 -8.94 -13.83 -11.88
CA LYS A 238 -9.49 -14.27 -10.58
C LYS A 238 -9.50 -13.13 -9.56
N ALA A 239 -8.38 -12.43 -9.43
CA ALA A 239 -8.19 -11.35 -8.47
C ALA A 239 -8.85 -10.03 -8.91
N LYS A 240 -9.20 -9.89 -10.19
CA LYS A 240 -9.69 -8.66 -10.82
C LYS A 240 -8.70 -7.51 -10.65
N THR A 241 -7.43 -7.79 -10.93
CA THR A 241 -6.33 -6.81 -10.76
C THR A 241 -5.66 -6.48 -12.09
N LEU A 242 -5.24 -5.21 -12.21
CA LEU A 242 -4.27 -4.76 -13.20
C LEU A 242 -2.93 -4.59 -12.48
N SER A 243 -1.90 -5.30 -12.91
CA SER A 243 -0.58 -5.30 -12.25
C SER A 243 0.47 -4.73 -13.20
N VAL A 244 1.13 -3.65 -12.78
CA VAL A 244 2.19 -2.96 -13.54
C VAL A 244 3.31 -2.57 -12.59
N ASN A 245 4.56 -2.84 -12.98
CA ASN A 245 5.75 -2.46 -12.21
C ASN A 245 5.70 -2.92 -10.73
N GLY A 246 5.11 -4.09 -10.47
CA GLY A 246 4.95 -4.65 -9.13
C GLY A 246 3.84 -4.00 -8.28
N ILE A 247 2.99 -3.17 -8.87
CA ILE A 247 1.83 -2.56 -8.20
C ILE A 247 0.53 -3.16 -8.73
N ASP A 248 -0.28 -3.69 -7.83
CA ASP A 248 -1.59 -4.27 -8.11
C ASP A 248 -2.71 -3.24 -7.93
N ILE A 249 -3.54 -3.10 -8.95
CA ILE A 249 -4.70 -2.19 -8.97
C ILE A 249 -5.97 -3.02 -8.95
N LYS A 250 -6.67 -3.04 -7.80
CA LYS A 250 -7.90 -3.80 -7.64
C LYS A 250 -9.11 -3.10 -8.28
N LEU A 251 -9.73 -3.79 -9.22
CA LEU A 251 -10.93 -3.33 -9.91
C LEU A 251 -12.17 -4.08 -9.39
N THR A 252 -13.33 -3.42 -9.48
CA THR A 252 -14.61 -4.13 -9.36
C THR A 252 -14.79 -5.05 -10.58
N PRO A 253 -15.64 -6.09 -10.50
CA PRO A 253 -15.91 -6.93 -11.66
C PRO A 253 -16.37 -6.13 -12.88
N LYS A 254 -17.23 -5.11 -12.70
CA LYS A 254 -17.67 -4.21 -13.79
C LYS A 254 -16.50 -3.49 -14.45
N GLU A 255 -15.62 -2.89 -13.65
CA GLU A 255 -14.45 -2.14 -14.13
C GLU A 255 -13.45 -3.06 -14.84
N TYR A 256 -13.15 -4.22 -14.26
CA TYR A 256 -12.21 -5.18 -14.83
C TYR A 256 -12.70 -5.72 -16.17
N SER A 257 -13.97 -6.13 -16.25
CA SER A 257 -14.56 -6.65 -17.49
C SER A 257 -14.57 -5.59 -18.58
N TYR A 258 -14.84 -4.32 -18.25
CA TYR A 258 -14.74 -3.22 -19.21
C TYR A 258 -13.31 -3.00 -19.70
N TYR A 259 -12.32 -2.97 -18.80
CA TYR A 259 -10.93 -2.81 -19.18
C TYR A 259 -10.45 -3.95 -20.09
N LEU A 260 -10.74 -5.20 -19.72
CA LEU A 260 -10.39 -6.37 -20.53
C LEU A 260 -11.06 -6.31 -21.90
N TRP A 261 -12.36 -6.01 -21.94
CA TRP A 261 -13.12 -5.91 -23.17
C TRP A 261 -12.59 -4.80 -24.10
N LEU A 262 -12.22 -3.63 -23.57
CA LEU A 262 -11.55 -2.57 -24.34
C LEU A 262 -10.18 -3.02 -24.87
N SER A 263 -9.42 -3.77 -24.06
CA SER A 263 -8.07 -4.22 -24.40
C SER A 263 -8.00 -5.22 -25.56
N ILE A 264 -9.11 -5.89 -25.85
CA ILE A 264 -9.23 -6.85 -26.96
C ILE A 264 -9.95 -6.25 -28.17
N GLN A 265 -10.43 -5.01 -28.10
CA GLN A 265 -11.00 -4.33 -29.28
C GLN A 265 -9.92 -4.15 -30.35
N PRO A 266 -10.29 -4.08 -31.64
CA PRO A 266 -9.36 -3.75 -32.71
C PRO A 266 -8.57 -2.47 -32.37
N ASN A 267 -7.24 -2.55 -32.43
CA ASN A 267 -6.32 -1.46 -32.05
C ASN A 267 -6.52 -0.92 -30.62
N ARG A 268 -7.14 -1.69 -29.71
CA ARG A 268 -7.51 -1.28 -28.35
C ARG A 268 -8.33 0.02 -28.33
N HIS A 269 -9.20 0.17 -29.33
CA HIS A 269 -9.89 1.42 -29.64
C HIS A 269 -11.39 1.21 -29.75
N LEU A 270 -12.15 2.19 -29.25
CA LEU A 270 -13.60 2.15 -29.18
C LEU A 270 -14.19 3.49 -29.62
N LEU A 271 -14.96 3.49 -30.70
CA LEU A 271 -15.77 4.62 -31.14
C LEU A 271 -17.16 4.51 -30.50
N ALA A 272 -17.43 5.34 -29.50
CA ALA A 272 -18.70 5.36 -28.78
C ALA A 272 -19.64 6.42 -29.36
N ASP A 273 -20.14 6.13 -30.56
CA ASP A 273 -21.20 6.91 -31.23
C ASP A 273 -22.59 6.32 -30.95
N ARG A 274 -23.63 6.85 -31.60
CA ARG A 274 -25.00 6.36 -31.42
C ARG A 274 -25.15 4.90 -31.85
N SER A 275 -24.58 4.50 -32.99
CA SER A 275 -24.66 3.11 -33.47
C SER A 275 -24.06 2.14 -32.47
N PHE A 276 -22.91 2.49 -31.88
CA PHE A 276 -22.28 1.67 -30.85
C PHE A 276 -23.19 1.43 -29.64
N PHE A 277 -23.83 2.49 -29.13
CA PHE A 277 -24.68 2.36 -27.95
C PHE A 277 -25.98 1.61 -28.23
N ASP A 278 -26.46 1.62 -29.48
CA ASP A 278 -27.67 0.92 -29.92
C ASP A 278 -27.35 -0.51 -30.43
N ASP A 279 -26.08 -0.93 -30.45
CA ASP A 279 -25.63 -2.25 -30.93
C ASP A 279 -25.84 -3.35 -29.89
N LYS A 280 -26.82 -4.20 -30.16
CA LYS A 280 -27.19 -5.34 -29.32
C LYS A 280 -26.16 -6.47 -29.32
N GLU A 281 -25.49 -6.72 -30.45
CA GLU A 281 -24.46 -7.76 -30.51
C GLU A 281 -23.23 -7.31 -29.72
N CYS A 282 -22.85 -6.04 -29.82
CA CYS A 282 -21.79 -5.47 -29.00
C CYS A 282 -22.12 -5.55 -27.50
N ALA A 283 -23.37 -5.25 -27.12
CA ALA A 283 -23.82 -5.38 -25.73
C ALA A 283 -23.77 -6.83 -25.23
N LYS A 284 -24.22 -7.76 -26.07
CA LYS A 284 -24.14 -9.20 -25.83
C LYS A 284 -22.70 -9.67 -25.59
N GLU A 285 -21.76 -9.30 -26.46
CA GLU A 285 -20.34 -9.66 -26.30
C GLU A 285 -19.77 -9.15 -24.97
N PHE A 286 -20.05 -7.90 -24.61
CA PHE A 286 -19.60 -7.33 -23.34
C PHE A 286 -20.20 -8.08 -22.13
N ILE A 287 -21.49 -8.42 -22.19
CA ILE A 287 -22.16 -9.20 -21.13
C ILE A 287 -21.53 -10.59 -20.99
N GLU A 288 -21.24 -11.28 -22.10
CA GLU A 288 -20.56 -12.59 -22.08
C GLU A 288 -19.18 -12.50 -21.41
N HIS A 289 -18.38 -11.48 -21.76
CA HIS A 289 -17.10 -11.24 -21.11
C HIS A 289 -17.25 -11.05 -19.61
N TYR A 290 -18.24 -10.25 -19.20
CA TYR A 290 -18.51 -10.02 -17.79
C TYR A 290 -18.92 -11.29 -17.04
N ARG A 291 -19.80 -12.11 -17.62
CA ARG A 291 -20.28 -13.36 -17.00
C ARG A 291 -19.17 -14.41 -16.87
N ASN A 292 -18.26 -14.50 -17.83
CA ASN A 292 -17.11 -15.41 -17.75
C ASN A 292 -16.15 -15.08 -16.61
N LEU A 293 -16.22 -13.84 -16.09
CA LEU A 293 -15.33 -13.33 -15.07
C LEU A 293 -15.96 -13.34 -13.67
N THR A 294 -17.29 -13.27 -13.55
CA THR A 294 -17.95 -13.14 -12.25
C THR A 294 -19.39 -13.67 -12.27
N ASN A 295 -19.83 -14.17 -11.12
CA ASN A 295 -21.23 -14.54 -10.88
C ASN A 295 -22.08 -13.36 -10.36
N ASP A 296 -21.49 -12.15 -10.27
CA ASP A 296 -22.20 -10.95 -9.81
C ASP A 296 -23.20 -10.48 -10.87
N GLN A 297 -24.49 -10.68 -10.64
CA GLN A 297 -25.52 -10.36 -11.62
C GLN A 297 -25.96 -8.88 -11.62
N ARG A 298 -25.42 -8.03 -10.74
CA ARG A 298 -25.88 -6.62 -10.60
C ARG A 298 -25.74 -5.81 -11.88
N LEU A 299 -24.69 -6.05 -12.67
CA LEU A 299 -24.51 -5.37 -13.95
C LEU A 299 -25.61 -5.73 -14.96
N LEU A 300 -26.09 -6.98 -14.95
CA LEU A 300 -27.07 -7.47 -15.92
C LEU A 300 -28.41 -6.73 -15.82
N LYS A 301 -28.79 -6.30 -14.61
CA LYS A 301 -29.98 -5.45 -14.38
C LYS A 301 -29.92 -4.16 -15.18
N THR A 302 -28.73 -3.59 -15.37
CA THR A 302 -28.55 -2.33 -16.13
C THR A 302 -28.82 -2.50 -17.62
N PHE A 303 -28.82 -3.73 -18.11
CA PHE A 303 -29.19 -4.09 -19.48
C PHE A 303 -30.66 -4.56 -19.60
N GLY A 304 -31.46 -4.45 -18.54
CA GLY A 304 -32.87 -4.91 -18.55
C GLY A 304 -33.02 -6.44 -18.46
N LEU A 305 -31.98 -7.16 -18.07
CA LEU A 305 -32.02 -8.60 -17.87
C LEU A 305 -32.41 -8.91 -16.42
N ASP A 306 -33.51 -9.66 -16.24
CA ASP A 306 -33.97 -10.13 -14.93
C ASP A 306 -33.46 -11.55 -14.64
N ILE A 307 -33.09 -11.78 -13.38
CA ILE A 307 -31.89 -12.55 -13.02
C ILE A 307 -32.17 -13.95 -12.45
N GLU A 308 -33.44 -14.30 -12.27
CA GLU A 308 -33.82 -15.63 -11.76
C GLU A 308 -33.48 -16.80 -12.70
N ALA A 309 -32.93 -16.54 -13.90
CA ALA A 309 -32.71 -17.51 -14.98
C ALA A 309 -31.28 -17.54 -15.56
N ILE A 310 -30.26 -17.04 -14.84
CA ILE A 310 -28.87 -17.01 -15.34
C ILE A 310 -27.99 -17.91 -14.47
N ASP A 311 -28.04 -19.21 -14.73
CA ASP A 311 -27.16 -20.25 -14.19
C ASP A 311 -25.95 -20.49 -15.11
N ASP A 312 -25.16 -21.52 -14.79
CA ASP A 312 -24.00 -21.93 -15.59
C ASP A 312 -24.39 -22.41 -17.01
N ASP A 313 -25.67 -22.72 -17.26
CA ASP A 313 -26.22 -23.24 -18.53
C ASP A 313 -26.93 -22.16 -19.38
N PHE A 314 -26.76 -20.87 -19.04
CA PHE A 314 -27.34 -19.76 -19.81
C PHE A 314 -26.88 -19.74 -21.28
N GLU A 315 -27.85 -19.68 -22.19
CA GLU A 315 -27.63 -19.43 -23.61
C GLU A 315 -28.45 -18.22 -24.09
N TRP A 316 -27.85 -17.42 -24.99
CA TRP A 316 -28.56 -16.33 -25.64
C TRP A 316 -29.66 -16.85 -26.56
N ASN A 317 -30.84 -16.24 -26.46
CA ASN A 317 -31.97 -16.47 -27.36
C ASN A 317 -32.58 -15.14 -27.83
N GLU A 318 -33.43 -15.20 -28.86
CA GLU A 318 -34.06 -14.00 -29.45
C GLU A 318 -34.87 -13.19 -28.44
N SER A 319 -35.53 -13.84 -27.48
CA SER A 319 -36.29 -13.16 -26.43
C SER A 319 -35.37 -12.31 -25.54
N LEU A 320 -34.22 -12.83 -25.13
CA LEU A 320 -33.24 -12.10 -24.33
C LEU A 320 -32.57 -10.97 -25.11
N LEU A 321 -32.19 -11.22 -26.37
CA LEU A 321 -31.66 -10.18 -27.27
C LEU A 321 -32.68 -9.07 -27.54
N SER A 322 -33.98 -9.39 -27.54
CA SER A 322 -35.02 -8.37 -27.70
C SER A 322 -35.10 -7.40 -26.51
N LYS A 323 -34.73 -7.86 -25.30
CA LYS A 323 -34.78 -7.07 -24.05
C LYS A 323 -33.63 -6.08 -23.90
N ILE A 324 -32.48 -6.34 -24.52
CA ILE A 324 -31.35 -5.41 -24.48
C ILE A 324 -31.55 -4.32 -25.54
N GLU A 325 -31.32 -3.06 -25.15
CA GLU A 325 -31.35 -1.90 -26.05
C GLU A 325 -29.95 -1.56 -26.63
N GLY A 326 -28.90 -2.21 -26.13
CA GLY A 326 -27.50 -1.95 -26.45
C GLY A 326 -26.69 -1.70 -25.18
N ILE A 327 -25.56 -0.99 -25.26
CA ILE A 327 -24.70 -0.70 -24.11
C ILE A 327 -25.17 0.58 -23.40
N PRO A 328 -25.53 0.53 -22.11
CA PRO A 328 -25.83 1.75 -21.36
C PRO A 328 -24.64 2.72 -21.34
N ARG A 329 -24.86 3.97 -21.77
CA ARG A 329 -23.84 5.02 -21.85
C ARG A 329 -23.05 5.22 -20.56
N GLN A 330 -23.74 5.10 -19.42
CA GLN A 330 -23.16 5.22 -18.09
C GLN A 330 -22.05 4.19 -17.84
N ILE A 331 -22.17 2.96 -18.35
CA ILE A 331 -21.14 1.93 -18.16
C ILE A 331 -19.80 2.38 -18.74
N VAL A 332 -19.82 2.89 -19.97
CA VAL A 332 -18.62 3.37 -20.68
C VAL A 332 -18.05 4.62 -20.01
N GLN A 333 -18.91 5.59 -19.71
CA GLN A 333 -18.49 6.87 -19.14
C GLN A 333 -17.95 6.74 -17.71
N GLU A 334 -18.62 5.96 -16.86
CA GLU A 334 -18.19 5.71 -15.49
C GLU A 334 -16.90 4.89 -15.45
N ALA A 335 -16.82 3.80 -16.23
CA ALA A 335 -15.67 2.90 -16.19
C ALA A 335 -14.36 3.64 -16.47
N ARG A 336 -14.31 4.51 -17.48
CA ARG A 336 -13.13 5.36 -17.72
C ARG A 336 -12.77 6.17 -16.48
N SER A 337 -13.74 6.88 -15.91
CA SER A 337 -13.49 7.79 -14.79
C SER A 337 -12.97 7.04 -13.55
N THR A 338 -13.64 5.95 -13.18
CA THR A 338 -13.31 5.20 -11.98
C THR A 338 -12.01 4.42 -12.12
N ILE A 339 -11.76 3.79 -13.26
CA ILE A 339 -10.52 3.06 -13.55
C ILE A 339 -9.33 4.02 -13.58
N ASN A 340 -9.42 5.11 -14.35
CA ASN A 340 -8.32 6.07 -14.44
C ASN A 340 -8.00 6.71 -13.10
N ARG A 341 -9.01 6.97 -12.26
CA ARG A 341 -8.79 7.46 -10.89
C ARG A 341 -7.96 6.46 -10.08
N LYS A 342 -8.28 5.16 -10.14
CA LYS A 342 -7.54 4.10 -9.44
C LYS A 342 -6.10 3.97 -9.96
N ILE A 343 -5.90 4.03 -11.27
CA ILE A 343 -4.55 3.98 -11.87
C ILE A 343 -3.71 5.19 -11.43
N LYS A 344 -4.25 6.40 -11.53
CA LYS A 344 -3.55 7.64 -11.14
C LYS A 344 -3.21 7.72 -9.66
N ALA A 345 -3.96 7.02 -8.80
CA ALA A 345 -3.70 7.00 -7.37
C ALA A 345 -2.37 6.29 -7.04
N VAL A 346 -2.01 5.25 -7.80
CA VAL A 346 -0.91 4.35 -7.42
C VAL A 346 0.24 4.26 -8.43
N LEU A 347 0.04 4.64 -9.69
CA LEU A 347 1.08 4.62 -10.71
C LEU A 347 1.62 6.02 -11.06
N PRO A 348 2.90 6.12 -11.49
CA PRO A 348 3.47 7.35 -12.02
C PRO A 348 2.80 7.75 -13.33
N ILE A 349 2.96 9.02 -13.72
CA ILE A 349 2.22 9.61 -14.83
C ILE A 349 2.54 8.96 -16.19
N GLU A 350 3.78 8.52 -16.37
CA GLU A 350 4.28 7.84 -17.56
C GLU A 350 3.56 6.50 -17.76
N ALA A 351 3.45 5.70 -16.70
CA ALA A 351 2.71 4.44 -16.73
C ALA A 351 1.20 4.68 -16.93
N PHE A 352 0.65 5.72 -16.30
CA PHE A 352 -0.75 6.12 -16.52
C PHE A 352 -1.03 6.49 -17.98
N HIS A 353 -0.13 7.21 -18.65
CA HIS A 353 -0.32 7.57 -20.06
C HIS A 353 -0.39 6.36 -20.99
N LYS A 354 0.29 5.27 -20.63
CA LYS A 354 0.26 4.01 -21.39
C LYS A 354 -0.99 3.17 -21.11
N ILE A 355 -1.22 2.84 -19.84
CA ILE A 355 -2.26 1.86 -19.47
C ILE A 355 -3.61 2.51 -19.10
N GLY A 356 -3.66 3.84 -18.94
CA GLY A 356 -4.91 4.56 -18.70
C GLY A 356 -5.81 4.60 -19.92
N ILE A 357 -7.12 4.63 -19.70
CA ILE A 357 -8.12 4.76 -20.76
C ILE A 357 -8.12 6.21 -21.25
N GLN A 358 -7.51 6.44 -22.40
CA GLN A 358 -7.47 7.73 -23.07
C GLN A 358 -8.83 8.01 -23.72
N SER A 359 -9.13 9.28 -23.97
CA SER A 359 -10.38 9.65 -24.62
C SER A 359 -10.32 10.98 -25.34
N GLU A 360 -11.07 11.09 -26.42
CA GLU A 360 -11.30 12.32 -27.18
C GLU A 360 -12.81 12.49 -27.41
N LYS A 361 -13.31 13.71 -27.23
CA LYS A 361 -14.73 14.01 -27.47
C LYS A 361 -14.85 14.80 -28.77
N SER A 362 -15.88 14.49 -29.54
CA SER A 362 -16.25 15.19 -30.76
C SER A 362 -17.77 15.42 -30.77
N ASP A 363 -18.28 16.17 -31.75
CA ASP A 363 -19.71 16.46 -31.84
C ASP A 363 -20.51 15.17 -32.07
N GLY A 364 -21.22 14.73 -31.02
CA GLY A 364 -22.13 13.58 -31.06
C GLY A 364 -21.51 12.22 -30.74
N TYR A 365 -20.19 12.12 -30.53
CA TYR A 365 -19.52 10.87 -30.17
C TYR A 365 -18.28 11.08 -29.28
N ALA A 366 -17.81 9.99 -28.67
CA ALA A 366 -16.56 9.96 -27.94
C ALA A 366 -15.74 8.75 -28.36
N THR A 367 -14.43 8.92 -28.39
CA THR A 367 -13.48 7.86 -28.69
C THR A 367 -12.72 7.49 -27.43
N TYR A 368 -12.52 6.20 -27.19
CA TYR A 368 -11.77 5.67 -26.04
C TYR A 368 -10.71 4.70 -26.52
N TRP A 369 -9.50 4.75 -25.96
CA TRP A 369 -8.44 3.82 -26.35
C TRP A 369 -7.43 3.57 -25.23
N LEU A 370 -6.68 2.48 -25.37
CA LEU A 370 -5.44 2.22 -24.63
C LEU A 370 -4.25 2.46 -25.58
N ASP A 371 -3.09 2.85 -25.04
CA ASP A 371 -1.88 2.96 -25.86
C ASP A 371 -1.52 1.57 -26.47
N SER A 372 -0.88 1.57 -27.63
CA SER A 372 -0.41 0.36 -28.30
C SER A 372 0.98 -0.08 -27.80
N ASP A 373 1.73 0.85 -27.20
CA ASP A 373 3.11 0.70 -26.75
C ASP A 373 3.19 0.15 -25.31
N PHE A 374 2.52 -0.98 -25.09
CA PHE A 374 2.69 -1.86 -23.92
C PHE A 374 2.14 -3.26 -24.21
N THR A 375 2.68 -4.27 -23.55
CA THR A 375 2.24 -5.67 -23.65
C THR A 375 1.19 -5.98 -22.61
N ILE A 376 0.27 -6.90 -22.94
CA ILE A 376 -0.76 -7.38 -22.01
C ILE A 376 -0.57 -8.89 -21.85
N GLU A 377 -0.51 -9.33 -20.61
CA GLU A 377 -0.54 -10.75 -20.23
C GLU A 377 -1.79 -10.99 -19.38
N VAL A 378 -2.54 -12.04 -19.67
CA VAL A 378 -3.77 -12.38 -18.93
C VAL A 378 -3.55 -13.68 -18.17
N VAL A 379 -3.82 -13.66 -16.87
CA VAL A 379 -3.84 -14.83 -15.98
C VAL A 379 -5.30 -15.27 -15.80
N PRO A 380 -5.76 -16.32 -16.50
CA PRO A 380 -7.17 -16.70 -16.54
C PRO A 380 -7.66 -17.38 -15.25
N ILE A 381 -8.98 -17.36 -15.00
CA ILE A 381 -9.63 -17.99 -13.82
C ILE A 381 -9.41 -19.52 -13.78
N LYS A 382 -9.37 -20.16 -14.95
CA LYS A 382 -9.02 -21.58 -15.09
C LYS A 382 -7.65 -21.64 -15.75
N GLN A 383 -6.69 -22.34 -15.12
CA GLN A 383 -5.50 -22.82 -15.83
C GLN A 383 -5.98 -23.86 -16.86
N GLN A 384 -6.51 -23.42 -17.98
CA GLN A 384 -6.40 -24.23 -19.19
C GLN A 384 -4.93 -24.19 -19.55
N GLN A 385 -4.29 -25.35 -19.63
CA GLN A 385 -3.11 -25.54 -20.48
C GLN A 385 -3.51 -25.07 -21.87
N VAL A 386 -3.25 -23.80 -22.16
CA VAL A 386 -3.25 -23.29 -23.53
C VAL A 386 -1.79 -23.33 -23.92
N ASP A 387 -1.43 -24.36 -24.68
CA ASP A 387 -0.22 -24.34 -25.49
C ASP A 387 -0.16 -22.98 -26.22
N ILE A 388 0.88 -22.22 -25.88
CA ILE A 388 1.05 -20.80 -26.23
C ILE A 388 1.19 -20.58 -27.76
N GLU A 389 1.20 -21.63 -28.58
CA GLU A 389 1.26 -21.50 -30.04
C GLU A 389 -0.09 -21.58 -30.78
N TYR A 390 -1.18 -22.03 -30.15
CA TYR A 390 -2.45 -22.30 -30.88
C TYR A 390 -3.50 -21.18 -30.82
N ALA A 391 -3.37 -20.20 -29.93
CA ALA A 391 -4.36 -19.14 -29.72
C ALA A 391 -4.14 -17.89 -30.61
N GLN A 392 -2.93 -17.67 -31.13
CA GLN A 392 -2.63 -16.50 -31.98
C GLN A 392 -3.12 -16.64 -33.43
N ILE A 393 -3.33 -17.86 -33.94
CA ILE A 393 -3.67 -18.07 -35.36
C ILE A 393 -5.19 -18.04 -35.61
N LYS A 394 -6.03 -18.57 -34.72
CA LYS A 394 -7.47 -18.72 -34.99
C LYS A 394 -8.34 -17.47 -34.78
N ARG A 395 -7.83 -16.42 -34.14
CA ARG A 395 -8.61 -15.17 -33.95
C ARG A 395 -8.41 -14.16 -35.09
N LEU A 396 -7.33 -14.26 -35.87
CA LEU A 396 -7.06 -13.42 -37.04
C LEU A 396 -7.76 -13.94 -38.32
N ASP A 397 -7.84 -15.26 -38.53
CA ASP A 397 -8.45 -15.81 -39.75
C ASP A 397 -9.98 -15.62 -39.84
N LYS A 398 -10.66 -15.42 -38.70
CA LYS A 398 -12.11 -15.15 -38.69
C LYS A 398 -12.48 -13.69 -38.97
N LEU A 399 -11.51 -12.77 -38.95
CA LEU A 399 -11.72 -11.34 -39.21
C LEU A 399 -11.31 -10.91 -40.63
N LEU A 400 -10.63 -11.78 -41.39
CA LEU A 400 -10.26 -11.53 -42.79
C LEU A 400 -11.14 -12.28 -43.81
N ALA A 401 -12.19 -12.98 -43.36
CA ALA A 401 -13.11 -13.74 -44.21
C ALA A 401 -14.51 -13.09 -44.36
N ARG A 402 -14.63 -11.77 -44.16
CA ARG A 402 -15.82 -10.99 -44.56
C ARG A 402 -15.42 -9.67 -45.20
#